data_AF-A0A3M9MGJ3-F1
#
_entry.id   AF-A0A3M9MGJ3-F1
#
_cell.length_a   1.000
_cell.length_b   1.000
_cell.length_c   1.000
_cell.angle_alpha   90.00
_cell.angle_beta   90.00
_cell.angle_gamma   90.00
#
_symmetry.space_group_name_H-M   'P 1'
#
loop_
_entity.id
_entity.type
_entity.pdbx_description
1 polymer ?
#
loop_
_entity_poly.entity_id
_entity_poly.type
_entity_poly.pdbx_seq_one_letter_code
_entity_poly.pdbx_strand_id
1 'polypeptide(L)'
;MTVVFGFNGSGKSGYARLIKQMVRTRHHETILPDVFGDVRQEREGFLDYSVGDVSDEADLADAPPLPLGRVTFYDEKCGDAYLTTESEISYRPSALTLLDDLYEACEGVRRELDRMLAENDRAGVRLPAFESGSPSAVFADTLTWDTSDEQIETACRLPADHADEMVRLQTEESRLRSTDPSKEQARFRRVAADVKTVVAHLMSLEDRLGAESVAELRSRQSAAQGLRGSAGVWVIVRR
;
A
#
# COMPACT_ATOMS: atom_id res chain seq x y z
N MET A 1 62.12 -32.60 19.64
CA MET A 1 61.46 -33.92 19.73
C MET A 1 61.31 -34.25 21.21
N THR A 2 60.08 -34.43 21.69
CA THR A 2 59.78 -34.75 23.09
C THR A 2 59.24 -36.17 23.17
N VAL A 3 59.86 -37.00 24.01
CA VAL A 3 59.48 -38.41 24.16
C VAL A 3 58.98 -38.62 25.59
N VAL A 4 57.74 -39.07 25.73
CA VAL A 4 57.14 -39.42 27.03
C VAL A 4 57.07 -40.95 27.13
N PHE A 5 57.76 -41.53 28.11
CA PHE A 5 57.83 -42.99 28.31
C PHE A 5 57.57 -43.36 29.78
N GLY A 6 57.18 -44.61 30.03
CA GLY A 6 56.81 -45.10 31.36
C GLY A 6 56.10 -46.45 31.29
N PHE A 7 55.88 -47.09 32.45
CA PHE A 7 55.22 -48.40 32.53
C PHE A 7 53.76 -48.38 32.06
N ASN A 8 53.20 -49.54 31.74
CA ASN A 8 51.77 -49.66 31.47
C ASN A 8 50.97 -49.18 32.70
N GLY A 9 49.92 -48.39 32.47
CA GLY A 9 49.15 -47.76 33.54
C GLY A 9 49.70 -46.40 34.04
N SER A 10 50.85 -45.92 33.55
CA SER A 10 51.44 -44.64 33.99
C SER A 10 50.77 -43.38 33.41
N GLY A 11 49.56 -43.48 32.83
CA GLY A 11 48.84 -42.32 32.31
C GLY A 11 49.28 -41.75 30.95
N LYS A 12 50.26 -42.34 30.23
CA LYS A 12 50.73 -41.85 28.90
C LYS A 12 49.59 -41.62 27.90
N SER A 13 48.67 -42.57 27.79
CA SER A 13 47.50 -42.45 26.90
C SER A 13 46.51 -41.39 27.41
N GLY A 14 46.48 -41.12 28.72
CA GLY A 14 45.71 -40.02 29.31
C GLY A 14 46.25 -38.65 28.86
N TYR A 15 47.57 -38.48 28.87
CA TYR A 15 48.22 -37.27 28.36
C TYR A 15 47.91 -37.01 26.88
N ALA A 16 47.95 -38.05 26.04
CA ALA A 16 47.55 -37.94 24.64
C ALA A 16 46.07 -37.52 24.47
N ARG A 17 45.17 -37.99 25.34
CA ARG A 17 43.74 -37.60 25.32
C ARG A 17 43.53 -36.13 25.66
N LEU A 18 44.30 -35.58 26.61
CA LEU A 18 44.24 -34.15 26.94
C LEU A 18 44.58 -33.30 25.71
N ILE A 19 45.68 -33.62 25.03
CA ILE A 19 46.10 -32.89 23.82
C ILE A 19 45.04 -33.03 22.71
N LYS A 20 44.51 -34.23 22.49
CA LYS A 20 43.46 -34.49 21.46
C LYS A 20 42.19 -33.68 21.65
N GLN A 21 41.86 -33.21 22.87
CA GLN A 21 40.69 -32.36 23.10
C GLN A 21 40.90 -30.93 22.58
N MET A 22 42.14 -30.44 22.59
CA MET A 22 42.47 -29.03 22.29
C MET A 22 42.95 -28.80 20.86
N VAL A 23 43.27 -29.87 20.13
CA VAL A 23 43.80 -29.79 18.75
C VAL A 23 42.92 -30.56 17.78
N ARG A 24 43.12 -30.35 16.48
CA ARG A 24 42.36 -31.04 15.45
C ARG A 24 42.72 -32.53 15.42
N THR A 25 41.73 -33.41 15.59
CA THR A 25 41.89 -34.86 15.42
C THR A 25 40.68 -35.45 14.72
N ARG A 26 40.85 -36.57 14.02
CA ARG A 26 39.71 -37.31 13.43
C ARG A 26 39.06 -38.27 14.41
N HIS A 27 39.76 -38.61 15.49
CA HIS A 27 39.29 -39.56 16.48
C HIS A 27 39.38 -38.94 17.88
N HIS A 28 38.24 -38.46 18.36
CA HIS A 28 38.11 -37.93 19.71
C HIS A 28 37.91 -39.05 20.72
N GLU A 29 38.61 -38.95 21.84
CA GLU A 29 38.46 -39.86 22.98
C GLU A 29 38.12 -39.07 24.24
N THR A 30 37.19 -39.61 25.02
CA THR A 30 36.86 -39.03 26.32
C THR A 30 38.04 -39.16 27.28
N ILE A 31 38.39 -38.06 27.97
CA ILE A 31 39.36 -38.07 29.07
C ILE A 31 38.81 -38.95 30.20
N LEU A 32 39.56 -39.98 30.59
CA LEU A 32 39.15 -40.88 31.67
C LEU A 32 39.58 -40.30 33.02
N PRO A 33 38.73 -40.42 34.07
CA PRO A 33 39.10 -39.98 35.41
C PRO A 33 40.23 -40.85 35.99
N ASP A 34 40.85 -40.38 37.06
CA ASP A 34 41.86 -41.15 37.79
C ASP A 34 41.24 -42.45 38.32
N VAL A 35 41.94 -43.56 38.08
CA VAL A 35 41.54 -44.91 38.50
C VAL A 35 42.01 -45.25 39.92
N PHE A 36 42.88 -44.43 40.50
CA PHE A 36 43.41 -44.60 41.85
C PHE A 36 42.72 -43.69 42.88
N GLY A 37 41.85 -42.77 42.44
CA GLY A 37 41.11 -41.86 43.30
C GLY A 37 39.76 -42.44 43.75
N ASP A 38 39.43 -42.29 45.04
CA ASP A 38 38.14 -42.71 45.63
C ASP A 38 36.95 -41.82 45.20
N VAL A 39 37.21 -40.66 44.57
CA VAL A 39 36.18 -39.68 44.19
C VAL A 39 36.34 -39.27 42.73
N ARG A 40 35.22 -39.24 41.99
CA ARG A 40 35.15 -38.73 40.63
C ARG A 40 35.27 -37.20 40.66
N GLN A 41 36.44 -36.68 40.32
CA GLN A 41 36.72 -35.24 40.24
C GLN A 41 36.21 -34.64 38.91
N GLU A 42 35.87 -33.35 38.95
CA GLU A 42 35.63 -32.57 37.73
C GLU A 42 36.94 -32.47 36.92
N ARG A 43 36.80 -32.47 35.59
CA ARG A 43 37.94 -32.46 34.68
C ARG A 43 38.43 -31.02 34.55
N GLU A 44 39.39 -30.65 35.38
CA GLU A 44 40.03 -29.33 35.33
C GLU A 44 41.45 -29.49 34.80
N GLY A 45 41.84 -28.63 33.87
CA GLY A 45 43.18 -28.62 33.32
C GLY A 45 43.37 -27.45 32.39
N PHE A 46 44.61 -26.95 32.34
CA PHE A 46 45.00 -25.86 31.46
C PHE A 46 46.08 -26.35 30.50
N LEU A 47 46.03 -25.84 29.28
CA LEU A 47 47.05 -26.02 28.26
C LEU A 47 47.71 -24.68 27.97
N ASP A 48 48.94 -24.53 28.43
CA ASP A 48 49.79 -23.42 28.02
C ASP A 48 50.27 -23.65 26.58
N TYR A 49 50.08 -22.64 25.73
CA TYR A 49 50.55 -22.66 24.36
C TYR A 49 51.14 -21.31 23.95
N SER A 50 51.99 -21.31 22.94
CA SER A 50 52.53 -20.07 22.38
C SER A 50 52.38 -20.03 20.87
N VAL A 51 52.09 -18.83 20.36
CA VAL A 51 51.99 -18.53 18.93
C VAL A 51 52.98 -17.41 18.62
N GLY A 52 54.16 -17.79 18.10
CA GLY A 52 55.28 -16.85 18.01
C GLY A 52 55.80 -16.51 19.41
N ASP A 53 55.84 -15.22 19.74
CA ASP A 53 56.31 -14.71 21.04
C ASP A 53 55.16 -14.47 22.04
N VAL A 54 53.91 -14.77 21.67
CA VAL A 54 52.74 -14.60 22.53
C VAL A 54 52.41 -15.94 23.19
N SER A 55 52.49 -16.00 24.52
CA SER A 55 51.99 -17.13 25.32
C SER A 55 50.56 -16.87 25.77
N ASP A 56 49.75 -17.92 25.76
CA ASP A 56 48.35 -17.91 26.15
C ASP A 56 47.98 -19.25 26.81
N GLU A 57 46.88 -19.27 27.56
CA GLU A 57 46.42 -20.42 28.33
C GLU A 57 45.02 -20.82 27.86
N ALA A 58 44.78 -22.11 27.64
CA ALA A 58 43.48 -22.63 27.27
C ALA A 58 42.93 -23.55 28.36
N ASP A 59 41.73 -23.24 28.88
CA ASP A 59 40.99 -24.13 29.77
C ASP A 59 40.44 -25.32 28.99
N LEU A 60 40.63 -26.53 29.51
CA LEU A 60 40.10 -27.75 28.91
C LEU A 60 38.57 -27.84 28.92
N ALA A 61 37.89 -27.05 29.75
CA ALA A 61 36.44 -26.96 29.80
C ALA A 61 35.84 -26.12 28.66
N ASP A 62 36.64 -25.22 28.07
CA ASP A 62 36.20 -24.30 27.02
C ASP A 62 36.35 -24.90 25.61
N ALA A 63 35.78 -24.20 24.62
CA ALA A 63 35.98 -24.55 23.22
C ALA A 63 37.46 -24.39 22.81
N PRO A 64 38.03 -25.31 22.01
CA PRO A 64 39.43 -25.24 21.61
C PRO A 64 39.78 -23.91 20.92
N PRO A 65 40.90 -23.26 21.29
CA PRO A 65 41.26 -21.97 20.73
C PRO A 65 41.62 -22.10 19.24
N LEU A 66 41.20 -21.11 18.44
CA LEU A 66 41.40 -21.09 16.98
C LEU A 66 42.84 -21.37 16.52
N PRO A 67 43.91 -20.86 17.19
CA PRO A 67 45.28 -21.16 16.79
C PRO A 67 45.65 -22.64 16.87
N LEU A 68 45.15 -23.36 17.88
CA LEU A 68 45.42 -24.79 18.06
C LEU A 68 44.71 -25.66 17.02
N GLY A 69 43.67 -25.14 16.37
CA GLY A 69 43.03 -25.76 15.20
C GLY A 69 43.98 -25.98 14.00
N ARG A 70 45.15 -25.33 13.99
CA ARG A 70 46.21 -25.53 12.98
C ARG A 70 47.09 -26.75 13.28
N VAL A 71 47.10 -27.22 14.53
CA VAL A 71 47.84 -28.40 14.95
C VAL A 71 46.96 -29.64 14.78
N THR A 72 47.52 -30.72 14.23
CA THR A 72 46.79 -31.97 14.03
C THR A 72 47.43 -33.10 14.84
N PHE A 73 46.63 -33.80 15.62
CA PHE A 73 47.06 -34.99 16.37
C PHE A 73 46.78 -36.26 15.55
N TYR A 74 47.77 -37.16 15.50
CA TYR A 74 47.67 -38.42 14.78
C TYR A 74 48.09 -39.60 15.65
N ASP A 75 47.27 -40.65 15.65
CA ASP A 75 47.58 -41.97 16.20
C ASP A 75 46.97 -43.08 15.33
N GLU A 76 47.17 -44.33 15.75
CA GLU A 76 46.64 -45.52 15.08
C GLU A 76 45.12 -45.42 14.82
N LYS A 77 44.35 -45.01 15.83
CA LYS A 77 42.89 -44.87 15.72
C LYS A 77 42.46 -43.75 14.78
N CYS A 78 43.24 -42.66 14.69
CA CYS A 78 43.04 -41.65 13.64
C CYS A 78 43.26 -42.27 12.25
N GLY A 79 44.27 -43.12 12.09
CA GLY A 79 44.55 -43.85 10.85
C GLY A 79 43.38 -44.73 10.41
N ASP A 80 42.79 -45.48 11.33
CA ASP A 80 41.59 -46.27 11.05
C ASP A 80 40.42 -45.38 10.61
N ALA A 81 40.17 -44.28 11.35
CA ALA A 81 39.13 -43.31 11.01
C ALA A 81 39.37 -42.61 9.65
N TYR A 82 40.62 -42.56 9.17
CA TYR A 82 40.94 -42.06 7.82
C TYR A 82 40.47 -43.01 6.71
N LEU A 83 40.41 -44.31 6.98
CA LEU A 83 40.08 -45.36 6.01
C LEU A 83 38.61 -45.74 6.03
N THR A 84 37.95 -45.67 7.19
CA THR A 84 36.60 -46.20 7.38
C THR A 84 35.48 -45.15 7.32
N THR A 85 35.79 -43.88 7.57
CA THR A 85 34.78 -42.82 7.70
C THR A 85 34.68 -42.04 6.39
N GLU A 86 33.49 -42.01 5.77
CA GLU A 86 33.20 -41.13 4.63
C GLU A 86 33.51 -39.68 5.01
N SER A 87 34.33 -39.00 4.21
CA SER A 87 34.77 -37.65 4.54
C SER A 87 33.64 -36.65 4.28
N GLU A 88 32.94 -36.21 5.34
CA GLU A 88 32.33 -34.89 5.30
C GLU A 88 33.45 -33.86 5.09
N ILE A 89 33.25 -32.97 4.13
CA ILE A 89 34.22 -31.94 3.75
C ILE A 89 34.42 -31.02 4.96
N SER A 90 35.40 -31.33 5.80
CA SER A 90 35.68 -30.67 7.08
C SER A 90 36.30 -29.27 6.93
N TYR A 91 36.30 -28.70 5.72
CA TYR A 91 36.86 -27.39 5.44
C TYR A 91 35.82 -26.49 4.80
N ARG A 92 35.27 -25.59 5.61
CA ARG A 92 34.51 -24.43 5.14
C ARG A 92 35.47 -23.24 5.05
N PRO A 93 35.79 -22.74 3.84
CA PRO A 93 36.59 -21.53 3.70
C PRO A 93 35.93 -20.37 4.45
N SER A 94 36.72 -19.55 5.15
CA SER A 94 36.25 -18.37 5.87
C SER A 94 35.46 -17.39 5.00
N ALA A 95 35.73 -17.36 3.69
CA ALA A 95 34.98 -16.58 2.71
C ALA A 95 33.48 -16.94 2.68
N LEU A 96 33.10 -18.20 2.95
CA LEU A 96 31.70 -18.62 3.02
C LEU A 96 31.02 -18.23 4.33
N THR A 97 31.77 -17.92 5.39
CA THR A 97 31.21 -17.36 6.63
C THR A 97 30.90 -15.87 6.43
N LEU A 98 31.78 -15.14 5.75
CA LEU A 98 31.56 -13.73 5.41
C LEU A 98 30.27 -13.52 4.58
N LEU A 99 29.93 -14.47 3.70
CA LEU A 99 28.69 -14.41 2.92
C LEU A 99 27.45 -14.60 3.79
N ASP A 100 27.51 -15.47 4.79
CA ASP A 100 26.42 -15.65 5.76
C ASP A 100 26.23 -14.36 6.58
N ASP A 101 27.33 -13.76 7.07
CA ASP A 101 27.28 -12.51 7.84
C ASP A 101 26.70 -11.35 7.01
N LEU A 102 27.09 -11.26 5.72
CA LEU A 102 26.54 -10.27 4.79
C LEU A 102 25.04 -10.50 4.56
N TYR A 103 24.63 -11.75 4.40
CA TYR A 103 23.22 -12.11 4.23
C TYR A 103 22.40 -11.68 5.46
N GLU A 104 22.88 -11.99 6.67
CA GLU A 104 22.22 -11.59 7.91
C GLU A 104 22.13 -10.07 8.07
N ALA A 105 23.18 -9.34 7.68
CA ALA A 105 23.16 -7.87 7.68
C ALA A 105 22.12 -7.31 6.69
N CYS A 106 22.06 -7.84 5.47
CA CYS A 106 21.06 -7.46 4.47
C CYS A 106 19.64 -7.78 4.94
N GLU A 107 19.42 -8.94 5.55
CA GLU A 107 18.15 -9.33 6.17
C GLU A 107 17.74 -8.39 7.30
N GLY A 108 18.70 -7.95 8.13
CA GLY A 108 18.48 -6.94 9.15
C GLY A 108 17.98 -5.61 8.58
N VAL A 109 18.64 -5.10 7.54
CA VAL A 109 18.23 -3.86 6.84
C VAL A 109 16.84 -4.02 6.23
N ARG A 110 16.56 -5.14 5.57
CA ARG A 110 15.24 -5.40 4.99
C ARG A 110 14.15 -5.36 6.06
N ARG A 111 14.34 -6.07 7.17
CA ARG A 111 13.37 -6.10 8.29
C ARG A 111 13.09 -4.71 8.84
N GLU A 112 14.11 -3.86 8.94
CA GLU A 112 13.94 -2.50 9.43
C GLU A 112 13.18 -1.61 8.44
N LEU A 113 13.47 -1.71 7.14
CA LEU A 113 12.72 -1.00 6.10
C LEU A 113 11.25 -1.45 6.05
N ASP A 114 11.00 -2.76 6.16
CA ASP A 114 9.64 -3.31 6.21
C ASP A 114 8.87 -2.80 7.43
N ARG A 115 9.54 -2.70 8.59
CA ARG A 115 8.98 -2.11 9.81
C ARG A 115 8.59 -0.65 9.59
N MET A 116 9.51 0.16 9.05
CA MET A 116 9.28 1.58 8.77
C MET A 116 8.14 1.78 7.76
N LEU A 117 8.07 0.97 6.70
CA LEU A 117 7.00 1.02 5.72
C LEU A 117 5.63 0.69 6.35
N ALA A 118 5.57 -0.36 7.17
CA ALA A 118 4.35 -0.76 7.87
C ALA A 118 3.89 0.31 8.89
N GLU A 119 4.82 0.98 9.57
CA GLU A 119 4.51 2.10 10.46
C GLU A 119 3.97 3.31 9.69
N ASN A 120 4.61 3.67 8.57
CA ASN A 120 4.15 4.73 7.70
C ASN A 120 2.77 4.44 7.10
N ASP A 121 2.51 3.19 6.69
CA ASP A 121 1.20 2.78 6.18
C ASP A 121 0.09 2.85 7.22
N ARG A 122 0.40 2.54 8.50
CA ARG A 122 -0.55 2.67 9.61
C ARG A 122 -0.80 4.12 10.01
N ALA A 123 0.24 4.96 9.96
CA ALA A 123 0.15 6.38 10.26
C ALA A 123 -0.43 7.20 9.10
N GLY A 124 -0.36 6.66 7.87
CA GLY A 124 -0.78 7.34 6.66
C GLY A 124 -2.27 7.63 6.63
N VAL A 125 -2.62 8.91 6.52
CA VAL A 125 -4.00 9.34 6.26
C VAL A 125 -4.35 8.94 4.82
N ARG A 126 -5.39 8.11 4.66
CA ARG A 126 -5.97 7.85 3.34
C ARG A 126 -6.75 9.07 2.90
N LEU A 127 -6.29 9.73 1.84
CA LEU A 127 -7.04 10.82 1.22
C LEU A 127 -8.36 10.30 0.65
N PRO A 128 -9.44 11.09 0.68
CA PRO A 128 -10.70 10.72 0.05
C PRO A 128 -10.52 10.60 -1.47
N ALA A 129 -11.43 9.87 -2.11
CA ALA A 129 -11.47 9.84 -3.56
C ALA A 129 -11.89 11.23 -4.09
N PHE A 130 -11.04 11.84 -4.91
CA PHE A 130 -11.35 13.08 -5.59
C PHE A 130 -11.96 12.79 -6.97
N GLU A 131 -12.88 13.65 -7.42
CA GLU A 131 -13.40 13.55 -8.78
C GLU A 131 -12.29 13.83 -9.80
N SER A 132 -12.21 13.00 -10.83
CA SER A 132 -11.18 13.12 -11.88
C SER A 132 -11.27 14.49 -12.58
N GLY A 133 -10.14 15.20 -12.62
CA GLY A 133 -10.06 16.54 -13.22
C GLY A 133 -10.49 17.68 -12.29
N SER A 134 -10.91 17.41 -11.06
CA SER A 134 -11.13 18.45 -10.06
C SER A 134 -9.79 19.11 -9.66
N PRO A 135 -9.78 20.40 -9.27
CA PRO A 135 -8.58 21.06 -8.76
C PRO A 135 -7.94 20.30 -7.58
N SER A 136 -8.75 19.69 -6.72
CA SER A 136 -8.27 18.88 -5.59
C SER A 136 -7.59 17.59 -6.03
N ALA A 137 -8.09 16.91 -7.08
CA ALA A 137 -7.42 15.73 -7.64
C ALA A 137 -6.06 16.10 -8.24
N VAL A 138 -6.01 17.18 -9.03
CA VAL A 138 -4.76 17.66 -9.62
C VAL A 138 -3.74 18.02 -8.54
N PHE A 139 -4.18 18.72 -7.49
CA PHE A 139 -3.30 19.08 -6.38
C PHE A 139 -2.78 17.84 -5.64
N ALA A 140 -3.67 16.89 -5.33
CA ALA A 140 -3.31 15.63 -4.67
C ALA A 140 -2.27 14.82 -5.46
N ASP A 141 -2.39 14.78 -6.79
CA ASP A 141 -1.43 14.11 -7.68
C ASP A 141 -0.07 14.82 -7.75
N THR A 142 -0.02 16.12 -7.42
CA THR A 142 1.22 16.92 -7.39
C THR A 142 1.89 16.98 -6.01
N LEU A 143 1.31 16.35 -4.98
CA LEU A 143 1.90 16.34 -3.65
C LEU A 143 3.24 15.60 -3.67
N THR A 144 4.26 16.31 -3.19
CA THR A 144 5.61 15.78 -3.04
C THR A 144 6.16 16.14 -1.67
N TRP A 145 7.32 15.60 -1.31
CA TRP A 145 7.99 15.92 -0.06
C TRP A 145 8.46 17.38 0.03
N ASP A 146 8.50 18.10 -1.09
CA ASP A 146 8.91 19.52 -1.19
C ASP A 146 7.70 20.47 -1.18
N THR A 147 6.47 19.94 -1.03
CA THR A 147 5.27 20.76 -0.95
C THR A 147 5.24 21.52 0.38
N SER A 148 5.16 22.85 0.33
CA SER A 148 5.19 23.70 1.53
C SER A 148 3.82 23.81 2.20
N ASP A 149 3.82 24.16 3.49
CA ASP A 149 2.59 24.36 4.26
C ASP A 149 1.71 25.46 3.64
N GLU A 150 2.31 26.53 3.08
CA GLU A 150 1.56 27.59 2.41
C GLU A 150 0.86 27.11 1.13
N GLN A 151 1.46 26.17 0.39
CA GLN A 151 0.83 25.57 -0.78
C GLN A 151 -0.39 24.73 -0.37
N ILE A 152 -0.27 23.97 0.71
CA ILE A 152 -1.37 23.18 1.28
C ILE A 152 -2.49 24.12 1.76
N GLU A 153 -2.17 25.15 2.53
CA GLU A 153 -3.15 26.13 3.02
C GLU A 153 -3.88 26.83 1.88
N THR A 154 -3.17 27.17 0.81
CA THR A 154 -3.76 27.81 -0.37
C THR A 154 -4.70 26.87 -1.10
N ALA A 155 -4.31 25.61 -1.29
CA ALA A 155 -5.14 24.60 -1.95
C ALA A 155 -6.38 24.21 -1.12
N CYS A 156 -6.27 24.25 0.21
CA CYS A 156 -7.37 23.97 1.13
C CYS A 156 -8.20 25.22 1.49
N ARG A 157 -7.87 26.40 0.95
CA ARG A 157 -8.60 27.63 1.27
C ARG A 157 -9.99 27.61 0.67
N LEU A 158 -10.98 27.63 1.55
CA LEU A 158 -12.38 27.74 1.15
C LEU A 158 -12.72 29.19 0.74
N PRO A 159 -13.52 29.37 -0.32
CA PRO A 159 -14.14 30.66 -0.62
C PRO A 159 -14.97 31.20 0.55
N ALA A 160 -15.08 32.52 0.67
CA ALA A 160 -15.82 33.15 1.77
C ALA A 160 -17.32 32.82 1.78
N ASP A 161 -17.88 32.49 0.61
CA ASP A 161 -19.28 32.11 0.37
C ASP A 161 -19.51 30.59 0.42
N HIS A 162 -18.50 29.78 0.77
CA HIS A 162 -18.60 28.32 0.77
C HIS A 162 -19.75 27.79 1.64
N ALA A 163 -19.99 28.41 2.81
CA ALA A 163 -21.06 27.99 3.71
C ALA A 163 -22.45 28.20 3.09
N ASP A 164 -22.65 29.35 2.43
CA ASP A 164 -23.92 29.68 1.78
C ASP A 164 -24.17 28.79 0.55
N GLU A 165 -23.13 28.54 -0.25
CA GLU A 165 -23.22 27.67 -1.43
C GLU A 165 -23.48 26.22 -1.01
N MET A 166 -22.89 25.73 0.09
CA MET A 166 -23.15 24.40 0.63
C MET A 166 -24.63 24.23 1.01
N VAL A 167 -25.21 25.21 1.72
CA VAL A 167 -26.64 25.20 2.08
C VAL A 167 -27.52 25.22 0.83
N ARG A 168 -27.16 26.02 -0.16
CA ARG A 168 -27.88 26.10 -1.44
C ARG A 168 -27.85 24.76 -2.17
N LEU A 169 -26.69 24.12 -2.30
CA LEU A 169 -26.54 22.83 -2.98
C LEU A 169 -27.30 21.71 -2.26
N GLN A 170 -27.25 21.66 -0.92
CA GLN A 170 -28.03 20.70 -0.13
C GLN A 170 -29.55 20.88 -0.30
N THR A 171 -30.00 22.13 -0.35
CA THR A 171 -31.41 22.47 -0.61
C THR A 171 -31.82 22.05 -2.01
N GLU A 172 -30.95 22.28 -3.01
CA GLU A 172 -31.20 21.88 -4.39
C GLU A 172 -31.20 20.36 -4.56
N GLU A 173 -30.26 19.64 -3.96
CA GLU A 173 -30.24 18.17 -3.96
C GLU A 173 -31.53 17.61 -3.35
N SER A 174 -31.97 18.15 -2.22
CA SER A 174 -33.23 17.75 -1.57
C SER A 174 -34.45 18.01 -2.46
N ARG A 175 -34.47 19.16 -3.16
CA ARG A 175 -35.50 19.48 -4.16
C ARG A 175 -35.46 18.48 -5.33
N LEU A 176 -34.29 18.18 -5.86
CA LEU A 176 -34.13 17.26 -6.99
C LEU A 176 -34.54 15.83 -6.62
N ARG A 177 -34.18 15.35 -5.42
CA ARG A 177 -34.58 14.03 -4.92
C ARG A 177 -36.09 13.90 -4.67
N SER A 178 -36.72 14.97 -4.22
CA SER A 178 -38.17 14.99 -3.97
C SER A 178 -39.00 15.19 -5.24
N THR A 179 -38.38 15.62 -6.34
CA THR A 179 -39.05 15.87 -7.61
C THR A 179 -38.97 14.63 -8.49
N ASP A 180 -40.13 14.17 -9.00
CA ASP A 180 -40.19 13.10 -10.00
C ASP A 180 -40.11 13.72 -11.40
N PRO A 181 -39.02 13.49 -12.17
CA PRO A 181 -38.83 14.09 -13.49
C PRO A 181 -39.96 13.77 -14.46
N SER A 182 -40.59 12.60 -14.32
CA SER A 182 -41.71 12.19 -15.18
C SER A 182 -42.96 12.99 -14.88
N LYS A 183 -43.22 13.29 -13.60
CA LYS A 183 -44.35 14.14 -13.17
C LYS A 183 -44.16 15.58 -13.61
N GLU A 184 -42.96 16.15 -13.47
CA GLU A 184 -42.70 17.51 -13.93
C GLU A 184 -42.78 17.62 -15.46
N GLN A 185 -42.27 16.62 -16.21
CA GLN A 185 -42.42 16.60 -17.66
C GLN A 185 -43.90 16.55 -18.07
N ALA A 186 -44.72 15.71 -17.41
CA ALA A 186 -46.15 15.64 -17.68
C ALA A 186 -46.87 16.95 -17.36
N ARG A 187 -46.50 17.61 -16.25
CA ARG A 187 -47.00 18.93 -15.87
C ARG A 187 -46.66 20.00 -16.92
N PHE A 188 -45.41 20.10 -17.36
CA PHE A 188 -45.01 21.06 -18.39
C PHE A 188 -45.68 20.80 -19.74
N ARG A 189 -45.85 19.53 -20.13
CA ARG A 189 -46.62 19.18 -21.34
C ARG A 189 -48.07 19.64 -21.25
N ARG A 190 -48.70 19.49 -20.09
CA ARG A 190 -50.08 19.94 -19.86
C ARG A 190 -50.19 21.45 -19.96
N VAL A 191 -49.31 22.18 -19.26
CA VAL A 191 -49.25 23.66 -19.35
C VAL A 191 -49.04 24.12 -20.79
N ALA A 192 -48.14 23.48 -21.54
CA ALA A 192 -47.91 23.83 -22.93
C ALA A 192 -49.15 23.58 -23.82
N ALA A 193 -49.90 22.51 -23.56
CA ALA A 193 -51.16 22.23 -24.26
C ALA A 193 -52.26 23.25 -23.90
N ASP A 194 -52.36 23.61 -22.63
CA ASP A 194 -53.32 24.61 -22.15
C ASP A 194 -53.04 25.98 -22.79
N VAL A 195 -51.77 26.41 -22.79
CA VAL A 195 -51.35 27.66 -23.44
C VAL A 195 -51.64 27.64 -24.94
N LYS A 196 -51.34 26.53 -25.64
CA LYS A 196 -51.70 26.39 -27.07
C LYS A 196 -53.20 26.52 -27.31
N THR A 197 -54.02 25.96 -26.42
CA THR A 197 -55.48 26.03 -26.50
C THR A 197 -55.96 27.47 -26.33
N VAL A 198 -55.42 28.20 -25.35
CA VAL A 198 -55.72 29.62 -25.15
C VAL A 198 -55.32 30.45 -26.36
N VAL A 199 -54.12 30.24 -26.92
CA VAL A 199 -53.67 30.93 -28.13
C VAL A 199 -54.61 30.66 -29.30
N ALA A 200 -54.97 29.40 -29.55
CA ALA A 200 -55.89 29.04 -30.62
C ALA A 200 -57.28 29.69 -30.43
N HIS A 201 -57.77 29.77 -29.20
CA HIS A 201 -59.03 30.43 -28.90
C HIS A 201 -58.96 31.95 -29.14
N LEU A 202 -57.88 32.60 -28.71
CA LEU A 202 -57.66 34.02 -28.95
C LEU A 202 -57.56 34.33 -30.45
N MET A 203 -56.85 33.51 -31.22
CA MET A 203 -56.80 33.64 -32.68
C MET A 203 -58.17 33.46 -33.32
N SER A 204 -58.97 32.49 -32.86
CA SER A 204 -60.35 32.31 -33.36
C SER A 204 -61.26 33.51 -33.04
N LEU A 205 -61.08 34.14 -31.89
CA LEU A 205 -61.81 35.37 -31.54
C LEU A 205 -61.36 36.53 -32.41
N GLU A 206 -60.06 36.67 -32.66
CA GLU A 206 -59.49 37.67 -33.55
C GLU A 206 -60.00 37.50 -34.99
N ASP A 207 -60.06 36.29 -35.52
CA ASP A 207 -60.62 36.04 -36.86
C ASP A 207 -62.10 36.42 -36.96
N ARG A 208 -62.88 36.19 -35.90
CA ARG A 208 -64.34 36.42 -35.93
C ARG A 208 -64.74 37.85 -35.59
N LEU A 209 -63.98 38.53 -34.73
CA LEU A 209 -64.32 39.82 -34.13
C LEU A 209 -63.25 40.89 -34.40
N GLY A 210 -62.21 40.54 -35.15
CA GLY A 210 -61.13 41.42 -35.53
C GLY A 210 -61.60 42.57 -36.42
N ALA A 211 -60.73 43.58 -36.52
CA ALA A 211 -61.02 44.81 -37.25
C ALA A 211 -61.44 44.55 -38.71
N GLU A 212 -60.87 43.53 -39.34
CA GLU A 212 -61.14 43.12 -40.72
C GLU A 212 -62.56 42.55 -40.88
N SER A 213 -62.93 41.57 -40.05
CA SER A 213 -64.28 40.97 -40.04
C SER A 213 -65.38 41.96 -39.68
N VAL A 214 -65.09 42.89 -38.75
CA VAL A 214 -66.00 44.01 -38.41
C VAL A 214 -66.12 45.00 -39.57
N ALA A 215 -65.03 45.30 -40.28
CA ALA A 215 -65.06 46.16 -41.46
C ALA A 215 -65.86 45.52 -42.61
N GLU A 216 -65.72 44.21 -42.82
CA GLU A 216 -66.48 43.47 -43.84
C GLU A 216 -67.99 43.45 -43.53
N LEU A 217 -68.36 43.20 -42.27
CA LEU A 217 -69.76 43.27 -41.81
C LEU A 217 -70.36 44.67 -42.01
N ARG A 218 -69.61 45.73 -41.67
CA ARG A 218 -70.05 47.11 -41.90
C ARG A 218 -70.20 47.42 -43.39
N SER A 219 -69.30 46.93 -44.23
CA SER A 219 -69.40 47.07 -45.70
C SER A 219 -70.65 46.39 -46.25
N ARG A 220 -70.92 45.14 -45.85
CA ARG A 220 -72.15 44.41 -46.23
C ARG A 220 -73.41 45.11 -45.73
N GLN A 221 -73.40 45.66 -44.52
CA GLN A 221 -74.52 46.43 -43.97
C GLN A 221 -74.80 47.67 -44.82
N SER A 222 -73.78 48.46 -45.15
CA SER A 222 -73.91 49.66 -46.00
C SER A 222 -74.42 49.30 -47.41
N ALA A 223 -73.93 48.22 -48.00
CA ALA A 223 -74.39 47.72 -49.30
C ALA A 223 -75.87 47.29 -49.25
N ALA A 224 -76.29 46.59 -48.20
CA ALA A 224 -77.68 46.18 -48.01
C ALA A 224 -78.63 47.38 -47.79
N GLN A 225 -78.18 48.42 -47.08
CA GLN A 225 -78.93 49.67 -46.93
C GLN A 225 -79.08 50.41 -48.26
N GLY A 226 -78.02 50.45 -49.08
CA GLY A 226 -78.08 50.99 -50.43
C GLY A 226 -79.12 50.29 -51.31
N LEU A 227 -79.10 48.96 -51.34
CA LEU A 227 -80.06 48.14 -52.11
C LEU A 227 -81.51 48.31 -51.63
N ARG A 228 -81.75 48.44 -50.32
CA ARG A 228 -83.09 48.73 -49.77
C ARG A 228 -83.58 50.13 -50.13
N GLY A 229 -82.68 51.12 -50.14
CA GLY A 229 -82.99 52.46 -50.63
C GLY A 229 -83.39 52.48 -52.10
N SER A 230 -82.74 51.65 -52.93
CA SER A 230 -83.09 51.49 -54.35
C SER A 230 -84.42 50.77 -54.57
N ALA A 231 -84.76 49.79 -53.73
CA ALA A 231 -86.04 49.06 -53.81
C ALA A 231 -87.26 49.92 -53.41
N GLY A 232 -87.08 50.94 -52.55
CA GLY A 232 -88.12 51.90 -52.20
C GLY A 232 -88.43 52.96 -53.27
N VAL A 233 -87.59 53.08 -54.31
CA VAL A 233 -87.69 54.12 -55.35
C VAL A 233 -88.36 53.64 -56.64
N TRP A 234 -88.63 52.34 -56.80
CA TRP A 234 -89.46 51.83 -57.90
C TRP A 234 -90.96 52.01 -57.59
N VAL A 235 -91.38 53.27 -57.49
CA VAL A 235 -92.80 53.66 -57.62
C VAL A 235 -93.20 53.46 -59.06
N ILE A 236 -94.26 52.68 -59.25
CA ILE A 236 -95.00 52.44 -60.49
C ILE A 236 -95.20 53.75 -61.27
N VAL A 237 -94.56 53.86 -62.44
CA VAL A 237 -94.99 54.79 -63.50
C VAL A 237 -95.79 53.97 -64.50
N ARG A 238 -97.13 54.10 -64.43
CA ARG A 238 -98.10 53.54 -65.38
C ARG A 238 -97.92 54.12 -66.78
N ARG A 239 -98.17 53.29 -67.80
CA ARG A 239 -99.01 53.68 -68.94
C ARG A 239 -100.33 52.95 -68.83
#